data_AF-A0A939IC08-F1
#
_entry.id   AF-A0A939IC08-F1
#
_cell.length_a   1.000
_cell.length_b   1.000
_cell.length_c   1.000
_cell.angle_alpha   90.00
_cell.angle_beta   90.00
_cell.angle_gamma   90.00
#
_symmetry.space_group_name_H-M   'P 1'
#
loop_
_entity.id
_entity.type
_entity.pdbx_description
1 polymer ?
#
loop_
_entity_poly.entity_id
_entity_poly.type
_entity_poly.pdbx_seq_one_letter_code
_entity_poly.pdbx_strand_id
1 'polypeptide(L)'
;MPSQDYKWKRFWCPRSGHINLADGGYLCNPEEKWGKIYNPDLVTFEAISALPCLALLGEPGIGKSHTIEAEKNEIISEIQKQGGQVLPLDIRSYGSEDRLVGRLFDSLEFTQWLKGTHQLHIFLDSLDECLLRIDTLATLLVDEFKRYQNHIQRLHLRIACRTAVWQPVLEEGLKQIWGKDSVGIYELAPLRRLDVSIATVGICYCCLSS
;
A
#
# COMPACT_ATOMS: atom_id res chain seq x y z
N MET A 1 -0.41 -21.85 5.21
CA MET A 1 -1.38 -22.19 4.14
C MET A 1 -0.73 -21.84 2.82
N PRO A 2 -0.88 -22.64 1.75
CA PRO A 2 -0.30 -22.30 0.46
C PRO A 2 -0.87 -20.95 0.00
N SER A 3 0.01 -20.04 -0.43
CA SER A 3 -0.35 -18.76 -1.03
C SER A 3 -1.06 -19.03 -2.36
N GLN A 4 -2.39 -19.06 -2.35
CA GLN A 4 -3.16 -19.12 -3.58
C GLN A 4 -3.09 -17.74 -4.25
N ASP A 5 -2.32 -17.66 -5.34
CA ASP A 5 -2.31 -16.51 -6.24
C ASP A 5 -3.62 -16.48 -7.02
N TYR A 6 -4.62 -15.83 -6.43
CA TYR A 6 -5.87 -15.55 -7.11
C TYR A 6 -5.67 -14.37 -8.07
N LYS A 7 -5.70 -14.63 -9.39
CA LYS A 7 -5.57 -13.62 -10.45
C LYS A 7 -6.80 -12.72 -10.60
N TRP A 8 -7.50 -12.39 -9.51
CA TRP A 8 -8.57 -11.39 -9.58
C TRP A 8 -8.00 -9.98 -9.50
N LYS A 9 -8.66 -9.06 -10.20
CA LYS A 9 -8.27 -7.66 -10.20
C LYS A 9 -8.82 -6.96 -8.96
N ARG A 10 -7.95 -6.27 -8.23
CA ARG A 10 -8.34 -5.46 -7.07
C ARG A 10 -8.50 -4.00 -7.46
N PHE A 11 -9.39 -3.33 -6.74
CA PHE A 11 -9.70 -1.92 -6.96
C PHE A 11 -9.47 -1.15 -5.67
N TRP A 12 -9.07 0.10 -5.84
CA TRP A 12 -8.74 1.03 -4.78
C TRP A 12 -9.68 2.23 -4.89
N CYS A 13 -10.12 2.78 -3.77
CA CYS A 13 -10.96 3.97 -3.70
C CYS A 13 -10.22 5.06 -2.92
N PRO A 14 -10.15 6.32 -3.39
CA PRO A 14 -9.71 7.42 -2.54
C PRO A 14 -10.46 7.43 -1.21
N ARG A 15 -9.78 7.77 -0.11
CA ARG A 15 -10.41 7.83 1.23
C ARG A 15 -11.63 8.76 1.31
N SER A 16 -11.67 9.81 0.49
CA SER A 16 -12.82 10.72 0.38
C SER A 16 -13.89 10.26 -0.61
N GLY A 17 -13.65 9.16 -1.34
CA GLY A 17 -14.51 8.64 -2.37
C GLY A 17 -15.64 7.76 -1.83
N HIS A 18 -16.48 7.28 -2.74
CA HIS A 18 -17.62 6.44 -2.40
C HIS A 18 -17.53 5.07 -3.06
N ILE A 19 -17.75 4.03 -2.24
CA ILE A 19 -17.87 2.65 -2.71
C ILE A 19 -19.33 2.25 -2.62
N ASN A 20 -19.92 1.93 -3.77
CA ASN A 20 -21.25 1.40 -3.88
C ASN A 20 -21.25 -0.13 -3.73
N LEU A 21 -21.89 -0.59 -2.65
CA LEU A 21 -22.02 -2.00 -2.26
C LEU A 21 -23.45 -2.54 -2.45
N ALA A 22 -24.24 -1.94 -3.35
CA ALA A 22 -25.64 -2.31 -3.58
C ALA A 22 -25.84 -3.76 -4.07
N ASP A 23 -24.80 -4.45 -4.54
CA ASP A 23 -24.82 -5.89 -4.85
C ASP A 23 -24.62 -6.73 -3.58
N GLY A 24 -25.52 -6.59 -2.60
CA GLY A 24 -25.54 -7.45 -1.41
C GLY A 24 -24.27 -7.41 -0.55
N GLY A 25 -23.56 -6.27 -0.51
CA GLY A 25 -22.28 -6.13 0.20
C GLY A 25 -21.05 -6.44 -0.64
N TYR A 26 -21.21 -6.92 -1.88
CA TYR A 26 -20.12 -7.05 -2.85
C TYR A 26 -19.90 -5.75 -3.62
N LEU A 27 -18.69 -5.60 -4.14
CA LEU A 27 -18.38 -4.50 -5.06
C LEU A 27 -19.11 -4.72 -6.38
N CYS A 28 -20.00 -3.79 -6.76
CA CYS A 28 -20.59 -3.78 -8.10
C CYS A 28 -19.47 -3.70 -9.14
N ASN A 29 -19.46 -4.63 -10.09
CA ASN A 29 -18.33 -4.82 -11.00
C ASN A 29 -18.01 -3.53 -11.79
N PRO A 30 -16.85 -2.88 -11.55
CA PRO A 30 -16.51 -1.62 -12.21
C PRO A 30 -16.28 -1.77 -13.71
N GLU A 31 -16.03 -3.00 -14.17
CA GLU A 31 -15.75 -3.34 -15.56
C GLU A 31 -17.02 -3.66 -16.38
N GLU A 32 -18.19 -3.69 -15.74
CA GLU A 32 -19.47 -3.83 -16.45
C GLU A 32 -19.89 -2.54 -17.17
N LYS A 33 -20.84 -2.67 -18.10
CA LYS A 33 -21.33 -1.57 -18.96
C LYS A 33 -21.70 -0.28 -18.20
N TRP A 34 -22.11 -0.41 -16.94
CA TRP A 34 -22.48 0.70 -16.06
C TRP A 34 -21.59 0.80 -14.80
N GLY A 35 -20.54 -0.02 -14.68
CA GLY A 35 -19.70 -0.13 -13.49
C GLY A 35 -19.03 1.19 -13.09
N LYS A 36 -18.53 1.96 -14.06
CA LYS A 36 -17.97 3.30 -13.85
C LYS A 36 -18.98 4.35 -13.39
N ILE A 37 -20.28 4.11 -13.63
CA ILE A 37 -21.35 5.01 -13.16
C ILE A 37 -21.72 4.66 -11.71
N TYR A 38 -21.66 3.38 -11.33
CA TYR A 38 -21.93 2.96 -9.96
C TYR A 38 -20.77 3.21 -9.00
N ASN A 39 -19.53 3.16 -9.49
CA ASN A 39 -18.32 3.33 -8.71
C ASN A 39 -17.29 4.18 -9.47
N PRO A 40 -17.54 5.50 -9.62
CA PRO A 40 -16.68 6.38 -10.43
C PRO A 40 -15.29 6.59 -9.82
N ASP A 41 -15.16 6.48 -8.50
CA ASP A 41 -13.93 6.77 -7.77
C ASP A 41 -12.95 5.57 -7.74
N LEU A 42 -13.38 4.40 -8.25
CA LEU A 42 -12.53 3.22 -8.24
C LEU A 42 -11.44 3.29 -9.28
N VAL A 43 -10.21 3.04 -8.82
CA VAL A 43 -9.01 3.03 -9.62
C VAL A 43 -8.28 1.70 -9.44
N THR A 44 -7.43 1.37 -10.41
CA THR A 44 -6.52 0.23 -10.29
C THR A 44 -5.22 0.68 -9.64
N PHE A 45 -4.41 -0.26 -9.17
CA PHE A 45 -3.13 0.09 -8.56
C PHE A 45 -2.19 0.75 -9.56
N GLU A 46 -2.19 0.32 -10.83
CA GLU A 46 -1.37 0.90 -11.89
C GLU A 46 -1.70 2.37 -12.14
N ALA A 47 -2.96 2.78 -11.93
CA ALA A 47 -3.38 4.17 -12.09
C ALA A 47 -2.82 5.08 -10.98
N ILE A 48 -2.53 4.53 -9.80
CA ILE A 48 -2.07 5.30 -8.64
C ILE A 48 -0.58 5.08 -8.33
N SER A 49 0.04 4.03 -8.89
CA SER A 49 1.42 3.62 -8.61
C SER A 49 2.47 4.69 -8.93
N ALA A 50 2.16 5.57 -9.88
CA ALA A 50 2.98 6.70 -10.29
C ALA A 50 3.11 7.78 -9.20
N LEU A 51 2.17 7.85 -8.25
CA LEU A 51 2.26 8.77 -7.13
C LEU A 51 3.49 8.42 -6.28
N PRO A 52 4.33 9.42 -5.92
CA PRO A 52 5.53 9.16 -5.13
C PRO A 52 5.18 8.76 -3.70
N CYS A 53 4.06 9.19 -3.14
CA CYS A 53 3.64 8.78 -1.81
C CYS A 53 2.25 8.15 -1.84
N LEU A 54 2.13 6.91 -1.37
CA LEU A 54 0.88 6.16 -1.34
C LEU A 54 0.67 5.52 0.03
N ALA A 55 -0.50 5.78 0.62
CA ALA A 55 -1.03 5.01 1.72
C ALA A 55 -2.12 4.06 1.19
N LEU A 56 -1.91 2.77 1.41
CA LEU A 56 -2.77 1.68 1.01
C LEU A 56 -3.46 1.14 2.27
N LEU A 57 -4.73 1.49 2.40
CA LEU A 57 -5.55 1.22 3.56
C LEU A 57 -6.46 0.01 3.29
N GLY A 58 -6.90 -0.65 4.34
CA GLY A 58 -7.90 -1.70 4.21
C GLY A 58 -8.16 -2.43 5.52
N GLU A 59 -9.39 -2.93 5.66
CA GLU A 59 -9.83 -3.68 6.82
C GLU A 59 -9.02 -4.96 7.05
N PRO A 60 -8.92 -5.45 8.30
CA PRO A 60 -8.27 -6.73 8.59
C PRO A 60 -8.83 -7.87 7.73
N GLY A 61 -7.95 -8.69 7.15
CA GLY A 61 -8.37 -9.86 6.36
C GLY A 61 -8.89 -9.55 4.96
N ILE A 62 -8.98 -8.29 4.51
CA ILE A 62 -9.48 -7.92 3.18
C ILE A 62 -8.54 -8.35 2.02
N GLY A 63 -7.35 -8.86 2.33
CA GLY A 63 -6.35 -9.31 1.37
C GLY A 63 -5.32 -8.25 0.97
N LYS A 64 -5.12 -7.21 1.79
CA LYS A 64 -4.17 -6.12 1.53
C LYS A 64 -2.74 -6.60 1.30
N SER A 65 -2.18 -7.41 2.22
CA SER A 65 -0.79 -7.88 2.10
C SER A 65 -0.56 -8.71 0.83
N HIS A 66 -1.49 -9.61 0.47
CA HIS A 66 -1.37 -10.39 -0.78
C HIS A 66 -1.44 -9.50 -2.02
N THR A 67 -2.35 -8.52 -2.04
CA THR A 67 -2.47 -7.57 -3.15
C THR A 67 -1.19 -6.74 -3.29
N ILE A 68 -0.71 -6.19 -2.17
CA ILE A 68 0.51 -5.36 -2.14
C ILE A 68 1.76 -6.18 -2.47
N GLU A 69 1.86 -7.44 -2.03
CA GLU A 69 3.02 -8.28 -2.28
C GLU A 69 3.15 -8.63 -3.77
N ALA A 70 2.04 -8.99 -4.43
CA ALA A 70 2.02 -9.24 -5.86
C ALA A 70 2.42 -7.98 -6.65
N GLU A 71 1.78 -6.83 -6.34
CA GLU A 71 2.08 -5.54 -6.96
C GLU A 71 3.53 -5.09 -6.70
N LYS A 72 4.03 -5.29 -5.47
CA LYS A 72 5.41 -4.96 -5.06
C LYS A 72 6.44 -5.77 -5.85
N ASN A 73 6.22 -7.06 -6.09
CA ASN A 73 7.18 -7.89 -6.82
C ASN A 73 7.35 -7.42 -8.28
N GLU A 74 6.25 -7.04 -8.94
CA GLU A 74 6.30 -6.48 -10.29
C GLU A 74 7.05 -5.13 -10.30
N ILE A 75 6.68 -4.22 -9.39
CA ILE A 75 7.33 -2.92 -9.25
C ILE A 75 8.84 -3.05 -8.94
N ILE A 76 9.22 -3.94 -8.02
CA ILE A 76 10.62 -4.18 -7.68
C ILE A 76 11.42 -4.58 -8.91
N SER A 77 10.88 -5.50 -9.72
CA SER A 77 11.54 -5.95 -10.94
C SER A 77 11.80 -4.79 -11.91
N GLU A 78 10.82 -3.89 -12.08
CA GLU A 78 10.94 -2.74 -12.96
C GLU A 78 11.93 -1.69 -12.42
N ILE A 79 11.86 -1.35 -11.14
CA ILE A 79 12.77 -0.40 -10.49
C ILE A 79 14.21 -0.87 -10.62
N GLN A 80 14.46 -2.15 -10.33
CA GLN A 80 15.81 -2.72 -10.39
C GLN A 80 16.36 -2.70 -11.82
N LYS A 81 15.52 -2.96 -12.84
CA LYS A 81 15.91 -2.83 -14.26
C LYS A 81 16.28 -1.39 -14.63
N GLN A 82 15.66 -0.41 -13.99
CA GLN A 82 15.94 1.02 -14.19
C GLN A 82 17.09 1.54 -13.29
N GLY A 83 17.73 0.67 -12.51
CA GLY A 83 18.83 1.02 -11.61
C GLY A 83 18.41 1.72 -10.32
N GLY A 84 17.11 1.71 -9.98
CA GLY A 84 16.61 2.17 -8.70
C GLY A 84 16.80 1.14 -7.58
N GLN A 85 16.57 1.59 -6.33
CA GLN A 85 16.70 0.75 -5.14
C GLN A 85 15.37 0.58 -4.42
N VAL A 86 15.25 -0.52 -3.68
CA VAL A 86 14.05 -0.84 -2.92
C VAL A 86 14.42 -1.21 -1.49
N LEU A 87 13.70 -0.63 -0.53
CA LEU A 87 13.84 -0.90 0.91
C LEU A 87 12.49 -1.36 1.48
N PRO A 88 12.26 -2.69 1.57
CA PRO A 88 11.08 -3.22 2.22
C PRO A 88 11.26 -3.37 3.73
N LEU A 89 10.29 -2.90 4.51
CA LEU A 89 10.26 -3.03 5.97
C LEU A 89 8.89 -3.53 6.43
N ASP A 90 8.89 -4.63 7.19
CA ASP A 90 7.71 -5.09 7.93
C ASP A 90 7.74 -4.48 9.33
N ILE A 91 6.83 -3.54 9.60
CA ILE A 91 6.82 -2.75 10.83
C ILE A 91 6.56 -3.63 12.07
N ARG A 92 5.91 -4.78 11.92
CA ARG A 92 5.62 -5.73 13.02
C ARG A 92 6.87 -6.24 13.71
N SER A 93 7.98 -6.29 12.98
CA SER A 93 9.25 -6.81 13.48
C SER A 93 10.00 -5.83 14.41
N TYR A 94 9.48 -4.61 14.58
CA TYR A 94 10.12 -3.54 15.33
C TYR A 94 9.36 -3.21 16.63
N GLY A 95 10.07 -3.38 17.75
CA GLY A 95 9.61 -3.07 19.11
C GLY A 95 10.11 -1.75 19.68
N SER A 96 11.01 -1.05 18.99
CA SER A 96 11.56 0.24 19.42
C SER A 96 11.69 1.22 18.26
N GLU A 97 11.47 2.50 18.54
CA GLU A 97 11.57 3.61 17.58
C GLU A 97 12.98 3.70 17.00
N ASP A 98 14.00 3.70 17.87
CA ASP A 98 15.41 3.77 17.46
C ASP A 98 15.81 2.64 16.49
N ARG A 99 15.29 1.43 16.72
CA ARG A 99 15.60 0.29 15.84
C ARG A 99 14.96 0.45 14.48
N LEU A 100 13.74 0.98 14.40
CA LEU A 100 13.09 1.27 13.13
C LEU A 100 13.82 2.40 12.39
N VAL A 101 14.12 3.50 13.10
CA VAL A 101 14.84 4.64 12.53
C VAL A 101 16.19 4.21 11.98
N GLY A 102 16.99 3.48 12.76
CA GLY A 102 18.30 2.99 12.29
C GLY A 102 18.18 2.00 11.13
N ARG A 103 17.13 1.16 11.10
CA ARG A 103 16.91 0.24 9.97
C ARG A 103 16.42 0.92 8.70
N LEU A 104 15.76 2.07 8.82
CA LEU A 104 15.25 2.82 7.69
C LEU A 104 16.28 3.84 7.19
N PHE A 105 16.66 4.78 8.05
CA PHE A 105 17.45 5.96 7.69
C PHE A 105 18.96 5.70 7.71
N ASP A 106 19.46 4.75 8.52
CA ASP A 106 20.88 4.34 8.51
C ASP A 106 21.13 3.12 7.61
N SER A 107 20.13 2.68 6.84
CA SER A 107 20.30 1.60 5.88
C SER A 107 21.28 1.97 4.76
N LEU A 108 21.88 0.93 4.17
CA LEU A 108 22.80 1.11 3.05
C LEU A 108 22.07 1.72 1.85
N GLU A 109 20.86 1.25 1.58
CA GLU A 109 19.98 1.70 0.49
C GLU A 109 19.62 3.17 0.65
N PHE A 110 19.25 3.60 1.86
CA PHE A 110 18.92 5.00 2.14
C PHE A 110 20.16 5.90 2.02
N THR A 111 21.30 5.45 2.54
CA THR A 111 22.57 6.19 2.46
C THR A 111 23.06 6.33 1.01
N GLN A 112 22.95 5.27 0.20
CA GLN A 112 23.32 5.27 -1.21
C GLN A 112 22.40 6.18 -2.02
N TRP A 113 21.09 6.11 -1.76
CA TRP A 113 20.11 7.01 -2.38
C TRP A 113 20.40 8.48 -2.11
N LEU A 114 20.76 8.83 -0.87
CA LEU A 114 21.05 10.21 -0.51
C LEU A 114 22.29 10.75 -1.26
N LYS A 115 23.31 9.91 -1.43
CA LYS A 115 24.57 10.26 -2.12
C LYS A 115 24.49 10.13 -3.65
N GLY A 116 23.52 9.38 -4.16
CA GLY A 116 23.35 9.06 -5.58
C GLY A 116 22.29 9.91 -6.28
N THR A 117 21.96 9.51 -7.49
CA THR A 117 20.94 10.14 -8.35
C THR A 117 19.78 9.21 -8.69
N HIS A 118 19.82 7.96 -8.23
CA HIS A 118 18.79 6.95 -8.49
C HIS A 118 17.54 7.18 -7.64
N GLN A 119 16.43 6.54 -7.99
CA GLN A 119 15.23 6.52 -7.15
C GLN A 119 15.38 5.51 -6.01
N LEU A 120 14.71 5.77 -4.89
CA LEU A 120 14.53 4.83 -3.78
C LEU A 120 13.05 4.61 -3.54
N HIS A 121 12.65 3.35 -3.42
CA HIS A 121 11.28 2.94 -3.15
C HIS A 121 11.23 2.26 -1.79
N ILE A 122 10.60 2.91 -0.82
CA ILE A 122 10.41 2.41 0.53
C ILE A 122 9.02 1.79 0.63
N PHE A 123 8.95 0.55 1.11
CA PHE A 123 7.69 -0.13 1.38
C PHE A 123 7.60 -0.40 2.88
N LEU A 124 6.67 0.27 3.56
CA LEU A 124 6.35 0.05 4.97
C LEU A 124 5.07 -0.77 5.05
N ASP A 125 5.17 -2.04 5.43
CA ASP A 125 3.99 -2.91 5.59
C ASP A 125 3.58 -3.03 7.06
N SER A 126 2.30 -3.25 7.29
CA SER A 126 1.71 -3.54 8.60
C SER A 126 1.99 -2.47 9.64
N LEU A 127 1.88 -1.19 9.25
CA LEU A 127 2.07 -0.04 10.15
C LEU A 127 1.13 -0.11 11.37
N ASP A 128 -0.08 -0.63 11.18
CA ASP A 128 -1.09 -0.81 12.23
C ASP A 128 -0.76 -1.89 13.27
N GLU A 129 0.16 -2.79 12.96
CA GLU A 129 0.58 -3.89 13.85
C GLU A 129 1.94 -3.57 14.51
N CYS A 130 2.33 -2.29 14.55
CA CYS A 130 3.52 -1.86 15.27
C CYS A 130 3.37 -2.10 16.78
N LEU A 131 4.43 -2.57 17.43
CA LEU A 131 4.48 -2.70 18.89
C LEU A 131 4.60 -1.34 19.60
N LEU A 132 4.95 -0.31 18.85
CA LEU A 132 5.03 1.07 19.29
C LEU A 132 3.65 1.72 19.34
N ARG A 133 3.53 2.86 20.03
CA ARG A 133 2.32 3.66 19.85
C ARG A 133 2.33 4.27 18.46
N ILE A 134 1.25 4.06 17.71
CA ILE A 134 1.19 4.49 16.32
C ILE A 134 1.20 6.01 16.14
N ASP A 135 0.68 6.77 17.11
CA ASP A 135 0.70 8.24 17.09
C ASP A 135 2.12 8.81 17.19
N THR A 136 2.93 8.23 18.10
CA THR A 136 4.35 8.58 18.22
C THR A 136 5.10 8.19 16.95
N LEU A 137 4.87 6.98 16.43
CA LEU A 137 5.51 6.49 15.22
C LEU A 137 5.17 7.37 14.00
N ALA A 138 3.89 7.75 13.85
CA ALA A 138 3.44 8.66 12.80
C ALA A 138 4.19 9.99 12.85
N THR A 139 4.30 10.58 14.03
CA THR A 139 5.01 11.86 14.24
C THR A 139 6.50 11.72 13.93
N LEU A 140 7.13 10.67 14.44
CA LEU A 140 8.54 10.36 14.22
C LEU A 140 8.87 10.20 12.73
N LEU A 141 8.08 9.42 11.99
CA LEU A 141 8.29 9.22 10.56
C LEU A 141 8.19 10.54 9.80
N VAL A 142 7.19 11.38 10.12
CA VAL A 142 7.03 12.70 9.50
C VAL A 142 8.24 13.58 9.78
N ASP A 143 8.70 13.64 11.02
CA ASP A 143 9.83 14.48 11.42
C ASP A 143 11.15 14.02 10.77
N GLU A 144 11.37 12.71 10.65
CA GLU A 144 12.54 12.18 9.96
C GLU A 144 12.47 12.44 8.45
N PHE A 145 11.34 12.18 7.77
CA PHE A 145 11.22 12.43 6.33
C PHE A 145 11.32 13.91 5.98
N LYS A 146 10.86 14.82 6.85
CA LYS A 146 11.03 16.28 6.67
C LYS A 146 12.49 16.69 6.51
N ARG A 147 13.43 16.02 7.20
CA ARG A 147 14.87 16.32 7.10
C ARG A 147 15.42 16.10 5.68
N TYR A 148 14.76 15.25 4.90
CA TYR A 148 15.18 14.88 3.55
C TYR A 148 14.30 15.48 2.44
N GLN A 149 13.50 16.50 2.75
CA GLN A 149 12.56 17.13 1.80
C GLN A 149 13.24 17.60 0.50
N ASN A 150 14.50 18.03 0.55
CA ASN A 150 15.26 18.44 -0.64
C ASN A 150 15.54 17.30 -1.63
N HIS A 151 15.44 16.04 -1.20
CA HIS A 151 15.68 14.85 -2.02
C HIS A 151 14.38 14.11 -2.38
N ILE A 152 13.23 14.61 -1.91
CA ILE A 152 11.96 13.88 -1.92
C ILE A 152 11.47 13.51 -3.32
N GLN A 153 11.89 14.27 -4.34
CA GLN A 153 11.57 14.02 -5.75
C GLN A 153 12.09 12.67 -6.27
N ARG A 154 13.09 12.08 -5.59
CA ARG A 154 13.64 10.75 -5.91
C ARG A 154 13.21 9.68 -4.90
N LEU A 155 12.32 10.02 -3.97
CA LEU A 155 11.83 9.09 -2.95
C LEU A 155 10.39 8.74 -3.20
N HIS A 156 10.15 7.44 -3.36
CA HIS A 156 8.80 6.92 -3.35
C HIS A 156 8.52 6.12 -2.08
N LEU A 157 7.40 6.39 -1.41
CA LEU A 157 7.00 5.80 -0.14
C LEU A 157 5.64 5.13 -0.28
N ARG A 158 5.56 3.83 0.04
CA ARG A 158 4.33 3.05 0.07
C ARG A 158 4.11 2.57 1.49
N ILE A 159 2.93 2.83 2.05
CA ILE A 159 2.58 2.48 3.43
C ILE A 159 1.32 1.63 3.41
N ALA A 160 1.38 0.43 3.97
CA ALA A 160 0.20 -0.40 4.18
C ALA A 160 -0.27 -0.28 5.63
N CYS A 161 -1.56 0.01 5.83
CA CYS A 161 -2.13 0.19 7.17
C CYS A 161 -3.61 -0.22 7.23
N ARG A 162 -4.15 -0.47 8.42
CA ARG A 162 -5.61 -0.58 8.63
C ARG A 162 -6.28 0.79 8.52
N THR A 163 -7.46 0.83 7.91
CA THR A 163 -8.23 2.06 7.71
C THR A 163 -8.49 2.80 9.03
N ALA A 164 -8.98 2.09 10.05
CA ALA A 164 -9.29 2.67 11.37
C ALA A 164 -8.07 3.14 12.17
N VAL A 165 -6.87 2.71 11.80
CA VAL A 165 -5.63 2.94 12.56
C VAL A 165 -4.80 4.06 11.93
N TRP A 166 -5.11 4.45 10.68
CA TRP A 166 -4.41 5.49 9.96
C TRP A 166 -4.53 6.87 10.63
N GLN A 167 -3.38 7.51 10.88
CA GLN A 167 -3.28 8.72 11.69
C GLN A 167 -3.36 10.00 10.84
N PRO A 168 -4.24 10.98 11.16
CA PRO A 168 -4.30 12.26 10.44
C PRO A 168 -2.98 13.03 10.42
N VAL A 169 -2.18 12.94 11.49
CA VAL A 169 -0.87 13.58 11.59
C VAL A 169 0.09 13.05 10.52
N LEU A 170 0.06 11.74 10.25
CA LEU A 170 0.88 11.13 9.22
C LEU A 170 0.44 11.62 7.83
N GLU A 171 -0.86 11.58 7.55
CA GLU A 171 -1.43 12.05 6.29
C GLU A 171 -1.06 13.50 5.97
N GLU A 172 -1.31 14.42 6.91
CA GLU A 172 -1.01 15.84 6.71
C GLU A 172 0.50 16.10 6.65
N GLY A 173 1.29 15.37 7.44
CA GLY A 173 2.75 15.44 7.37
C GLY A 173 3.30 15.00 6.01
N LEU A 174 2.81 13.88 5.46
CA LEU A 174 3.20 13.41 4.13
C LEU A 174 2.82 14.41 3.03
N LYS A 175 1.62 14.99 3.09
CA LYS A 175 1.17 16.06 2.16
C LYS A 175 2.03 17.30 2.24
N GLN A 176 2.54 17.67 3.41
CA GLN A 176 3.47 18.79 3.57
C GLN A 176 4.84 18.50 2.95
N ILE A 177 5.30 17.25 2.99
CA ILE A 177 6.63 16.85 2.52
C ILE A 177 6.65 16.64 0.99
N TRP A 178 5.70 15.86 0.45
CA TRP A 178 5.64 15.50 -0.98
C TRP A 178 4.79 16.47 -1.82
N GLY A 179 3.91 17.25 -1.19
CA GLY A 179 2.89 18.06 -1.87
C GLY A 179 1.55 17.32 -1.99
N LYS A 180 0.46 18.07 -1.95
CA LYS A 180 -0.91 17.51 -1.87
C LYS A 180 -1.27 16.61 -3.05
N ASP A 181 -0.85 16.96 -4.26
CA ASP A 181 -1.16 16.22 -5.49
C ASP A 181 -0.25 15.00 -5.71
N SER A 182 0.81 14.88 -4.90
CA SER A 182 1.81 13.80 -4.96
C SER A 182 1.56 12.70 -3.92
N VAL A 183 0.54 12.88 -3.06
CA VAL A 183 0.18 11.95 -1.98
C VAL A 183 -1.19 11.38 -2.25
N GLY A 184 -1.27 10.06 -2.39
CA GLY A 184 -2.51 9.32 -2.54
C GLY A 184 -2.83 8.50 -1.29
N ILE A 185 -4.08 8.53 -0.85
CA ILE A 185 -4.57 7.68 0.25
C ILE A 185 -5.79 6.92 -0.25
N TYR A 186 -5.61 5.62 -0.35
CA TYR A 186 -6.54 4.73 -1.02
C TYR A 186 -6.91 3.56 -0.13
N GLU A 187 -8.20 3.26 -0.08
CA GLU A 187 -8.77 2.11 0.61
C GLU A 187 -9.00 0.98 -0.39
N LEU A 188 -8.57 -0.22 -0.01
CA LEU A 188 -8.79 -1.42 -0.79
C LEU A 188 -10.29 -1.76 -0.79
N ALA A 189 -10.90 -1.77 -1.97
CA ALA A 189 -12.31 -2.09 -2.10
C ALA A 189 -12.57 -3.58 -1.78
N PRO A 190 -13.80 -3.91 -1.33
CA PRO A 190 -14.26 -5.29 -1.21
C PRO A 190 -14.16 -6.05 -2.53
N LEU A 191 -14.15 -7.38 -2.44
CA LEU A 191 -14.18 -8.25 -3.61
C LEU A 191 -15.51 -8.10 -4.36
N ARG A 192 -15.46 -8.28 -5.69
CA ARG A 192 -16.68 -8.45 -6.49
C ARG A 192 -17.23 -9.85 -6.25
N ARG A 193 -18.53 -10.03 -6.50
CA ARG A 193 -19.18 -11.35 -6.37
C ARG A 193 -18.52 -12.41 -7.24
N LEU A 194 -18.05 -12.03 -8.43
CA LEU A 194 -17.32 -12.93 -9.34
C LEU A 194 -16.01 -13.41 -8.70
N ASP A 195 -15.29 -12.53 -8.00
CA ASP A 195 -14.00 -12.84 -7.41
C ASP A 195 -14.19 -13.90 -6.31
N VAL A 196 -15.18 -13.71 -5.44
CA VAL A 196 -15.51 -14.69 -4.38
C VAL A 196 -15.91 -16.05 -4.97
N SER A 197 -16.64 -16.08 -6.08
CA SER A 197 -17.01 -17.34 -6.75
C SER A 197 -15.80 -18.13 -7.24
N ILE A 198 -14.74 -17.45 -7.72
CA ILE A 198 -13.49 -18.07 -8.14
C ILE A 198 -12.76 -18.68 -6.94
N ALA A 199 -12.80 -18.02 -5.77
CA ALA A 199 -12.22 -18.56 -4.54
C ALA A 199 -12.87 -19.90 -4.16
N THR A 200 -14.20 -19.97 -4.24
CA THR A 200 -14.95 -21.16 -3.84
C THR A 200 -14.74 -22.34 -4.80
N VAL A 201 -14.61 -22.08 -6.10
CA VAL A 201 -14.32 -23.13 -7.09
C VAL A 201 -12.90 -23.68 -6.91
N GLY A 202 -11.90 -22.82 -6.61
CA GLY A 202 -10.53 -23.25 -6.31
C GLY A 202 -10.42 -24.14 -5.07
N ILE A 203 -11.25 -23.91 -4.05
CA ILE A 203 -11.32 -24.73 -2.83
C ILE A 203 -11.86 -26.14 -3.13
N CYS A 204 -12.84 -26.25 -4.04
CA CYS A 204 -13.50 -27.53 -4.35
C CYS A 204 -12.55 -28.54 -5.03
N TYR A 205 -11.65 -28.09 -5.90
CA TYR A 205 -10.65 -28.96 -6.54
C TYR A 205 -9.57 -29.47 -5.58
N CYS A 206 -9.22 -28.73 -4.53
CA CYS A 206 -8.27 -29.20 -3.51
C CYS A 206 -8.89 -30.27 -2.59
N CYS A 207 -10.17 -30.19 -2.25
CA CYS A 207 -10.83 -31.21 -1.42
C CYS A 207 -11.13 -32.52 -2.16
N LEU A 208 -11.16 -32.52 -3.49
CA LEU A 208 -11.37 -33.73 -4.30
C LEU A 208 -10.07 -34.45 -4.70
N SER A 209 -8.91 -33.87 -4.34
CA SER A 209 -7.58 -34.42 -4.67
C SER A 209 -6.80 -34.92 -3.43
N SER A 210 -7.49 -35.16 -2.31
CA SER A 210 -6.90 -35.72 -1.07
C SER A 210 -7.30 -37.17 -0.88
#